data_AF-A0A970N2G4-F1
#
_entry.id   AF-A0A970N2G4-F1
#
_cell.length_a   1.000
_cell.length_b   1.000
_cell.length_c   1.000
_cell.angle_alpha   90.00
_cell.angle_beta   90.00
_cell.angle_gamma   90.00
#
_symmetry.space_group_name_H-M   'P 1'
#
loop_
_entity.id
_entity.type
_entity.pdbx_description
1 polymer ?
#
loop_
_entity_poly.entity_id
_entity_poly.type
_entity_poly.pdbx_seq_one_letter_code
_entity_poly.pdbx_strand_id
1 'polypeptide(L)'
;MPVYSVIGVLIAGVGVFVAMHWWAEGALEASEAIILAFVFAGIVIGLFSARNIIQFFVALIPLAAASGYAIFYWKMGSWRAYYKSRCLDLEAAILADPQNLAAREFLADALYALGDLDRANDEIQAAVDLGAGMECQHKLGKWSKERYLRDTTNPVCRWCGTENQPSTRICSRCGADLPYDNPFTRWLVGGRWARARYYLIFISAIAVVVTSWLLLGFIFSVVALLFCLLAVVGWSLISSARSR
;
A
#
# COMPACT_ATOMS: atom_id res chain seq x y z
N MET A 1 4.53 -38.34 -10.26
CA MET A 1 4.18 -36.90 -10.42
C MET A 1 4.97 -36.35 -11.59
N PRO A 2 4.36 -35.58 -12.50
CA PRO A 2 5.07 -35.01 -13.65
C PRO A 2 6.15 -34.04 -13.16
N VAL A 3 7.36 -34.09 -13.73
CA VAL A 3 8.54 -33.25 -13.38
C VAL A 3 8.17 -31.76 -13.26
N TYR A 4 7.22 -31.29 -14.07
CA TYR A 4 6.71 -29.91 -14.09
C TYR A 4 6.09 -29.46 -12.75
N SER A 5 5.49 -30.38 -11.98
CA SER A 5 4.92 -30.07 -10.66
C SER A 5 6.00 -29.69 -9.63
N VAL A 6 7.17 -30.33 -9.68
CA VAL A 6 8.30 -30.03 -8.78
C VAL A 6 8.85 -28.63 -9.06
N ILE A 7 9.00 -28.27 -10.34
CA ILE A 7 9.48 -26.94 -10.75
C ILE A 7 8.53 -25.85 -10.26
N GLY A 8 7.22 -26.06 -10.39
CA GLY A 8 6.22 -25.11 -9.91
C GLY A 8 6.26 -24.89 -8.39
N VAL A 9 6.43 -25.96 -7.61
CA VAL A 9 6.59 -25.87 -6.15
C VAL A 9 7.84 -25.08 -5.77
N LEU A 10 8.96 -25.32 -6.45
CA LEU A 10 10.21 -24.60 -6.18
C LEU A 10 10.07 -23.10 -6.46
N ILE A 11 9.48 -22.73 -7.60
CA ILE A 11 9.26 -21.32 -7.94
C ILE A 11 8.31 -20.65 -6.94
N ALA A 12 7.23 -21.34 -6.56
CA ALA A 12 6.31 -20.83 -5.55
C ALA A 12 6.96 -20.66 -4.18
N GLY A 13 7.82 -21.60 -3.78
CA GLY A 13 8.59 -21.53 -2.55
C GLY A 13 9.47 -20.28 -2.51
N VAL A 14 10.13 -19.96 -3.64
CA VAL A 14 10.91 -18.71 -3.77
C VAL A 14 10.00 -17.48 -3.65
N GLY A 15 8.85 -17.46 -4.32
CA GLY A 15 7.89 -16.36 -4.23
C GLY A 15 7.38 -16.11 -2.80
N VAL A 16 7.01 -17.17 -2.09
CA VAL A 16 6.58 -17.09 -0.68
C VAL A 16 7.71 -16.63 0.22
N PHE A 17 8.93 -17.14 0.03
CA PHE A 17 10.09 -16.73 0.82
C PHE A 17 10.37 -15.22 0.67
N VAL A 18 10.35 -14.70 -0.57
CA VAL A 18 10.56 -13.26 -0.81
C VAL A 18 9.44 -12.42 -0.20
N ALA A 19 8.18 -12.85 -0.32
CA ALA A 19 7.06 -12.17 0.30
C ALA A 19 7.18 -12.12 1.85
N MET A 20 7.57 -13.23 2.48
CA MET A 20 7.80 -13.30 3.92
C MET A 20 8.98 -12.44 4.36
N HIS A 21 10.04 -12.39 3.57
CA HIS A 21 11.19 -11.52 3.83
C HIS A 21 10.80 -10.04 3.79
N TRP A 22 10.05 -9.61 2.76
CA TRP A 22 9.54 -8.24 2.68
C TRP A 22 8.56 -7.90 3.82
N TRP A 23 7.76 -8.86 4.27
CA TRP A 23 6.93 -8.69 5.45
C TRP A 23 7.78 -8.50 6.72
N ALA A 24 8.83 -9.30 6.90
CA ALA A 24 9.75 -9.17 8.04
C ALA A 24 10.50 -7.82 8.05
N GLU A 25 10.83 -7.26 6.89
CA GLU A 25 11.41 -5.90 6.76
C GLU A 25 10.40 -4.77 7.00
N GLY A 26 9.10 -5.11 7.09
CA GLY A 26 8.00 -4.15 7.13
C GLY A 26 7.80 -3.40 5.83
N ALA A 27 8.31 -3.94 4.71
CA ALA A 27 8.08 -3.41 3.37
C ALA A 27 6.64 -3.66 2.91
N LEU A 28 6.04 -4.78 3.33
CA LEU A 28 4.62 -5.09 3.16
C LEU A 28 3.87 -4.86 4.47
N GLU A 29 2.69 -4.23 4.38
CA GLU A 29 1.73 -4.29 5.47
C GLU A 29 1.21 -5.72 5.65
N ALA A 30 0.79 -6.08 6.87
CA ALA A 30 0.30 -7.43 7.17
C ALA A 30 -0.86 -7.86 6.25
N SER A 31 -1.65 -6.90 5.82
CA SER A 31 -2.76 -7.07 4.88
C SER A 31 -2.33 -7.43 3.46
N GLU A 32 -1.32 -6.72 2.94
CA GLU A 32 -0.74 -6.96 1.63
C GLU A 32 -0.05 -8.32 1.61
N ALA A 33 0.64 -8.68 2.69
CA ALA A 33 1.25 -9.99 2.87
C ALA A 33 0.20 -11.11 2.86
N ILE A 34 -0.94 -10.93 3.54
CA ILE A 34 -2.06 -11.89 3.51
C ILE A 34 -2.63 -12.05 2.09
N ILE A 35 -2.88 -10.95 1.39
CA ILE A 35 -3.40 -10.99 0.02
C ILE A 35 -2.44 -11.72 -0.91
N LEU A 36 -1.14 -11.39 -0.85
CA LEU A 36 -0.10 -12.07 -1.62
C LEU A 36 -0.05 -13.56 -1.30
N ALA A 37 -0.10 -13.94 -0.02
CA ALA A 37 -0.11 -15.33 0.40
C ALA A 37 -1.30 -16.10 -0.20
N PHE A 38 -2.51 -15.51 -0.19
CA PHE A 38 -3.68 -16.13 -0.81
C PHE A 38 -3.56 -16.25 -2.33
N VAL A 39 -3.04 -15.22 -3.01
CA VAL A 39 -2.82 -15.25 -4.46
C VAL A 39 -1.81 -16.34 -4.82
N PHE A 40 -0.66 -16.39 -4.14
CA PHE A 40 0.35 -17.43 -4.37
C PHE A 40 -0.19 -18.83 -4.05
N ALA A 41 -0.90 -19.00 -2.94
CA ALA A 41 -1.53 -20.28 -2.60
C ALA A 41 -2.53 -20.72 -3.68
N GLY A 42 -3.37 -19.81 -4.18
CA GLY A 42 -4.31 -20.09 -5.25
C GLY A 42 -3.63 -20.52 -6.56
N ILE A 43 -2.54 -19.83 -6.94
CA ILE A 43 -1.76 -20.20 -8.13
C ILE A 43 -1.10 -21.56 -7.95
N VAL A 44 -0.54 -21.86 -6.78
CA VAL A 44 0.06 -23.17 -6.46
C VAL A 44 -0.97 -24.28 -6.56
N ILE A 45 -2.15 -24.10 -5.94
CA ILE A 45 -3.24 -25.07 -6.01
C ILE A 45 -3.67 -25.27 -7.47
N GLY A 46 -3.78 -24.18 -8.24
CA GLY A 46 -4.06 -24.19 -9.67
C GLY A 46 -3.06 -25.00 -10.49
N LEU A 47 -1.78 -24.90 -10.12
CA LEU A 47 -0.68 -25.59 -10.78
C LEU A 47 -0.73 -27.10 -10.52
N PHE A 48 -1.16 -27.52 -9.33
CA PHE A 48 -1.43 -28.92 -8.99
C PHE A 48 -2.74 -29.45 -9.57
N SER A 49 -3.74 -28.59 -9.78
CA SER A 49 -5.03 -28.99 -10.36
C SER A 49 -5.04 -28.98 -11.89
N ALA A 50 -3.99 -28.45 -12.53
CA ALA A 50 -3.87 -28.38 -13.98
C ALA A 50 -3.91 -29.78 -14.61
N ARG A 51 -4.88 -30.00 -15.49
CA ARG A 51 -5.06 -31.28 -16.20
C ARG A 51 -4.32 -31.29 -17.54
N ASN A 52 -4.13 -30.10 -18.13
CA ASN A 52 -3.57 -29.92 -19.46
C ASN A 52 -2.36 -28.97 -19.41
N ILE A 53 -1.44 -29.12 -20.37
CA ILE A 53 -0.22 -28.29 -20.48
C ILE A 53 -0.54 -26.79 -20.54
N ILE A 54 -1.62 -26.40 -21.22
CA ILE A 54 -2.00 -24.98 -21.32
C ILE A 54 -2.37 -24.41 -19.94
N GLN A 55 -3.18 -25.13 -19.14
CA GLN A 55 -3.53 -24.71 -17.79
C GLN A 55 -2.30 -24.58 -16.90
N PHE A 56 -1.33 -25.48 -17.07
CA PHE A 56 -0.06 -25.41 -16.35
C PHE A 56 0.72 -24.13 -16.70
N PHE A 57 0.88 -23.79 -17.98
CA PHE A 57 1.58 -22.56 -18.38
C PHE A 57 0.83 -21.29 -17.96
N VAL A 58 -0.50 -21.30 -18.01
CA VAL A 58 -1.32 -20.17 -17.54
C VAL A 58 -1.11 -19.90 -16.04
N ALA A 59 -0.91 -20.95 -15.22
CA ALA A 59 -0.56 -20.78 -13.81
C ALA A 59 0.92 -20.44 -13.59
N LEU A 60 1.83 -21.02 -14.39
CA LEU A 60 3.26 -20.85 -14.22
C LEU A 60 3.76 -19.46 -14.62
N ILE A 61 3.25 -18.88 -15.71
CA ILE A 61 3.73 -17.57 -16.23
C ILE A 61 3.55 -16.45 -15.19
N PRO A 62 2.38 -16.25 -14.57
CA PRO A 62 2.19 -15.25 -13.52
C PRO A 62 3.08 -15.51 -12.31
N LEU A 63 3.24 -16.78 -11.92
CA LEU A 63 4.08 -17.17 -10.79
C LEU A 63 5.56 -16.81 -11.05
N ALA A 64 6.06 -17.15 -12.23
CA ALA A 64 7.44 -16.87 -12.65
C ALA A 64 7.67 -15.36 -12.81
N ALA A 65 6.72 -14.63 -13.40
CA ALA A 65 6.79 -13.17 -13.52
C ALA A 65 6.78 -12.49 -12.15
N ALA A 66 5.89 -12.91 -11.23
CA ALA A 66 5.83 -12.40 -9.87
C ALA A 66 7.13 -12.70 -9.10
N SER A 67 7.66 -13.91 -9.22
CA SER A 67 8.91 -14.31 -8.57
C SER A 67 10.11 -13.55 -9.15
N GLY A 68 10.20 -13.38 -10.47
CA GLY A 68 11.25 -12.61 -11.12
C GLY A 68 11.20 -11.12 -10.75
N TYR A 69 10.00 -10.53 -10.71
CA TYR A 69 9.79 -9.18 -10.21
C TYR A 69 10.22 -9.06 -8.75
N ALA A 70 9.88 -10.06 -7.92
CA ALA A 70 10.23 -10.06 -6.51
C ALA A 70 11.76 -10.14 -6.29
N ILE A 71 12.46 -10.99 -7.03
CA ILE A 71 13.93 -11.07 -6.99
C ILE A 71 14.58 -9.77 -7.47
N PHE A 72 14.04 -9.16 -8.53
CA PHE A 72 14.56 -7.89 -9.05
C PHE A 72 14.44 -6.76 -8.02
N TYR A 73 13.29 -6.63 -7.37
CA TYR A 73 13.07 -5.64 -6.31
C TYR A 73 13.86 -5.94 -5.04
N TRP A 74 14.06 -7.22 -4.69
CA TRP A 74 14.93 -7.61 -3.58
C TRP A 74 16.36 -7.10 -3.78
N LYS A 75 16.91 -7.21 -5.00
CA LYS A 75 18.27 -6.75 -5.32
C LYS A 75 18.42 -5.22 -5.27
N MET A 76 17.37 -4.45 -5.59
CA MET A 76 17.41 -2.99 -5.46
C MET A 76 17.28 -2.50 -4.00
N GLY A 77 17.04 -3.41 -3.05
CA GLY A 77 16.67 -3.07 -1.68
C GLY A 77 15.26 -2.49 -1.62
N SER A 78 14.50 -2.81 -0.57
CA SER A 78 13.20 -2.17 -0.41
C SER A 78 13.44 -0.66 -0.24
N TRP A 79 12.75 0.17 -1.03
CA TRP A 79 12.80 1.64 -0.91
C TRP A 79 12.66 2.05 0.57
N ARG A 80 11.77 1.38 1.30
CA ARG A 80 11.58 1.58 2.73
C ARG A 80 12.83 1.30 3.57
N ALA A 81 13.57 0.20 3.33
CA ALA A 81 14.82 -0.07 4.04
C ALA A 81 15.90 0.98 3.74
N TYR A 82 15.99 1.45 2.48
CA TYR A 82 16.89 2.54 2.12
C TYR A 82 16.60 3.80 2.93
N TYR A 83 15.34 4.25 2.98
CA TYR A 83 14.97 5.44 3.75
C TYR A 83 15.11 5.24 5.26
N LYS A 84 14.80 4.05 5.80
CA LYS A 84 15.04 3.74 7.23
C LYS A 84 16.52 3.86 7.60
N SER A 85 17.40 3.29 6.78
CA SER A 85 18.85 3.41 6.99
C SER A 85 19.29 4.86 6.91
N ARG A 86 18.79 5.61 5.91
CA ARG A 86 19.07 7.05 5.77
C ARG A 86 18.61 7.87 6.99
N CYS A 87 17.44 7.56 7.55
CA CYS A 87 16.98 8.24 8.76
C CYS A 87 17.95 8.03 9.93
N LEU A 88 18.45 6.81 10.14
CA LEU A 88 19.42 6.52 11.20
C LEU A 88 20.73 7.31 11.02
N ASP A 89 21.24 7.36 9.80
CA ASP A 89 22.47 8.12 9.49
C ASP A 89 22.27 9.63 9.72
N LEU A 90 21.10 10.16 9.34
CA LEU A 90 20.76 11.58 9.49
C LEU A 90 20.48 11.94 10.95
N GLU A 91 19.82 11.08 11.71
CA GLU A 91 19.63 11.23 13.16
C GLU A 91 20.98 11.28 13.87
N ALA A 92 21.91 10.38 13.52
CA ALA A 92 23.28 10.41 14.05
C ALA A 92 24.02 11.71 13.69
N ALA A 93 23.82 12.24 12.48
CA ALA A 93 24.38 13.52 12.07
C ALA A 93 23.81 14.71 12.86
N ILE A 94 22.50 14.71 13.15
CA ILE A 94 21.84 15.76 13.97
C ILE A 94 22.28 15.66 15.44
N LEU A 95 22.50 14.45 15.95
CA LEU A 95 23.07 14.27 17.29
C LEU A 95 24.49 14.83 17.40
N ALA A 96 25.28 14.72 16.34
CA ALA A 96 26.63 15.30 16.29
C ALA A 96 26.61 16.83 16.10
N ASP A 97 25.70 17.35 15.28
CA ASP A 97 25.47 18.78 15.07
C ASP A 97 23.96 19.12 15.04
N PRO A 98 23.41 19.58 16.18
CA PRO A 98 21.97 19.88 16.29
C PRO A 98 21.48 21.01 15.39
N GLN A 99 22.38 21.87 14.89
CA GLN A 99 22.06 23.01 14.02
C GLN A 99 22.22 22.70 12.53
N ASN A 100 22.56 21.44 12.18
CA ASN A 100 22.72 21.04 10.78
C ASN A 100 21.38 21.05 10.03
N LEU A 101 21.08 22.18 9.39
CA LEU A 101 19.86 22.41 8.62
C LEU A 101 19.65 21.36 7.52
N ALA A 102 20.71 21.02 6.80
CA ALA A 102 20.64 20.07 5.70
C ALA A 102 20.27 18.67 6.20
N ALA A 103 20.85 18.23 7.31
CA ALA A 103 20.51 16.93 7.90
C ALA A 103 19.05 16.87 8.36
N ARG A 104 18.52 17.94 8.97
CA ARG A 104 17.11 18.03 9.36
C ARG A 104 16.16 18.03 8.17
N GLU A 105 16.47 18.79 7.12
CA GLU A 105 15.67 18.81 5.89
C GLU A 105 15.63 17.43 5.24
N PHE A 106 16.79 16.78 5.06
CA PHE A 106 16.86 15.44 4.47
C PHE A 106 16.18 14.39 5.36
N LEU A 107 16.24 14.53 6.68
CA LEU A 107 15.56 13.63 7.60
C LEU A 107 14.04 13.78 7.44
N ALA A 108 13.55 15.01 7.37
CA ALA A 108 12.14 15.29 7.18
C ALA A 108 11.63 14.72 5.83
N ASP A 109 12.37 14.90 4.73
CA ASP A 109 12.04 14.32 3.43
C ASP A 109 12.04 12.78 3.48
N ALA A 110 13.00 12.17 4.18
CA ALA A 110 13.09 10.72 4.35
C ALA A 110 11.92 10.16 5.17
N LEU A 111 11.56 10.82 6.27
CA LEU A 111 10.40 10.48 7.10
C LEU A 111 9.09 10.63 6.32
N TYR A 112 8.95 11.70 5.54
CA TYR A 112 7.80 11.90 4.67
C TYR A 112 7.70 10.79 3.60
N ALA A 113 8.83 10.37 3.02
CA ALA A 113 8.88 9.25 2.07
C ALA A 113 8.53 7.90 2.71
N LEU A 114 8.79 7.72 4.01
CA LEU A 114 8.39 6.55 4.81
C LEU A 114 6.90 6.58 5.21
N GLY A 115 6.22 7.71 5.00
CA GLY A 115 4.83 7.93 5.41
C GLY A 115 4.67 8.41 6.86
N ASP A 116 5.77 8.72 7.56
CA ASP A 116 5.75 9.27 8.92
C ASP A 116 5.61 10.80 8.86
N LEU A 117 4.42 11.24 8.46
CA LEU A 117 4.08 12.65 8.26
C LEU A 117 4.20 13.49 9.54
N ASP A 118 4.01 12.86 10.69
CA ASP A 118 4.04 13.52 11.99
C ASP A 118 5.46 13.97 12.32
N ARG A 119 6.40 13.03 12.37
CA ARG A 119 7.81 13.34 12.63
C ARG A 119 8.42 14.19 11.51
N ALA A 120 8.02 13.97 10.26
CA ALA A 120 8.47 14.79 9.14
C ALA A 120 8.11 16.28 9.31
N ASN A 121 6.89 16.57 9.77
CA ASN A 121 6.46 17.94 10.05
C ASN A 121 7.25 18.56 11.21
N ASP A 122 7.53 17.79 12.25
CA ASP A 122 8.25 18.29 13.43
C ASP A 122 9.70 18.64 13.08
N GLU A 123 10.38 17.81 12.28
CA GLU A 123 11.76 18.07 11.84
C GLU A 123 11.88 19.23 10.84
N ILE A 124 10.94 19.34 9.89
CA ILE A 124 10.95 20.47 8.94
C ILE A 124 10.60 21.79 9.65
N GLN A 125 9.72 21.76 10.65
CA GLN A 125 9.44 22.93 11.51
C GLN A 125 10.72 23.34 12.25
N ALA A 126 11.42 22.40 12.88
CA ALA A 126 12.69 22.68 13.55
C ALA A 126 13.74 23.27 12.60
N ALA A 127 13.81 22.79 11.35
CA ALA A 127 14.69 23.37 10.34
C ALA A 127 14.29 24.83 9.99
N VAL A 128 13.00 25.11 9.83
CA VAL A 128 12.49 26.48 9.59
C VAL A 128 12.77 27.40 10.76
N ASP A 129 12.59 26.93 12.00
CA ASP A 129 12.87 27.70 13.22
C ASP A 129 14.35 28.06 13.36
N LEU A 130 15.24 27.20 12.84
CA LEU A 130 16.68 27.44 12.75
C LEU A 130 17.09 28.32 11.55
N GLY A 131 16.14 28.78 10.74
CA GLY A 131 16.38 29.70 9.62
C GLY A 131 16.49 29.04 8.25
N ALA A 132 15.94 27.83 8.06
CA ALA A 132 15.88 27.22 6.73
C ALA A 132 15.09 28.08 5.73
N GLY A 133 15.45 27.98 4.44
CA GLY A 133 14.94 28.84 3.38
C GLY A 133 13.46 28.65 3.03
N MET A 134 13.00 29.43 2.05
CA MET A 134 11.61 29.43 1.56
C MET A 134 11.11 28.06 1.12
N GLU A 135 11.99 27.18 0.63
CA GLU A 135 11.61 25.82 0.23
C GLU A 135 11.10 24.99 1.42
N CYS A 136 11.82 25.02 2.55
CA CYS A 136 11.40 24.34 3.78
C CYS A 136 10.08 24.91 4.32
N GLN A 137 9.87 26.23 4.24
CA GLN A 137 8.61 26.86 4.63
C GLN A 137 7.44 26.40 3.74
N HIS A 138 7.68 26.27 2.43
CA HIS A 138 6.68 25.74 1.51
C HIS A 138 6.34 24.27 1.80
N LYS A 139 7.37 23.43 2.04
CA LYS A 139 7.19 22.02 2.46
C LYS A 139 6.37 21.93 3.75
N LEU A 140 6.75 22.70 4.77
CA LEU A 140 6.05 22.79 6.06
C LEU A 140 4.58 23.19 5.88
N GLY A 141 4.28 24.25 5.13
CA GLY A 141 2.91 24.70 4.87
C GLY A 141 2.06 23.64 4.15
N LYS A 142 2.68 22.90 3.22
CA LYS A 142 2.02 21.80 2.51
C LYS A 142 1.77 20.59 3.42
N TRP A 143 2.78 20.13 4.15
CA TRP A 143 2.71 18.93 4.97
C TRP A 143 1.90 19.13 6.25
N SER A 144 1.92 20.33 6.84
CA SER A 144 1.03 20.70 7.95
C SER A 144 -0.43 20.68 7.53
N LYS A 145 -0.73 21.19 6.32
CA LYS A 145 -2.08 21.09 5.74
C LYS A 145 -2.48 19.63 5.50
N GLU A 146 -1.57 18.78 5.03
CA GLU A 146 -1.84 17.36 4.85
C GLU A 146 -2.11 16.64 6.18
N ARG A 147 -1.33 16.95 7.24
CA ARG A 147 -1.53 16.44 8.60
C ARG A 147 -2.91 16.86 9.14
N TYR A 148 -3.24 18.14 9.00
CA TYR A 148 -4.55 18.67 9.39
C TYR A 148 -5.71 17.97 8.65
N LEU A 149 -5.59 17.78 7.34
CA LEU A 149 -6.60 17.11 6.54
C LEU A 149 -6.75 15.62 6.87
N ARG A 150 -5.67 14.97 7.33
CA ARG A 150 -5.71 13.57 7.80
C ARG A 150 -6.48 13.47 9.12
N ASP A 151 -6.26 14.42 10.03
CA ASP A 151 -6.75 14.37 11.40
C ASP A 151 -8.14 15.01 11.55
N THR A 152 -8.56 15.89 10.62
CA THR A 152 -9.88 16.51 10.66
C THR A 152 -11.00 15.51 10.38
N THR A 153 -12.05 15.56 11.18
CA THR A 153 -13.30 14.83 10.96
C THR A 153 -14.23 15.55 9.98
N ASN A 154 -13.88 16.79 9.61
CA ASN A 154 -14.74 17.67 8.84
C ASN A 154 -14.63 17.38 7.34
N PRO A 155 -15.76 17.32 6.60
CA PRO A 155 -15.73 17.12 5.16
C PRO A 155 -15.17 18.37 4.44
N VAL A 156 -14.11 18.15 3.65
CA VAL A 156 -13.49 19.19 2.83
C VAL A 156 -14.00 19.11 1.40
N CYS A 157 -14.50 20.24 0.88
CA CYS A 157 -15.04 20.31 -0.46
C CYS A 157 -13.94 20.10 -1.52
N ARG A 158 -14.14 19.15 -2.43
CA ARG A 158 -13.18 18.87 -3.53
C ARG A 158 -13.08 20.00 -4.56
N TRP A 159 -14.12 20.82 -4.69
CA TRP A 159 -14.18 21.88 -5.69
C TRP A 159 -13.52 23.17 -5.22
N CYS A 160 -13.82 23.62 -3.99
CA CYS A 160 -13.34 24.89 -3.47
C CYS A 160 -12.38 24.78 -2.28
N GLY A 161 -12.13 23.57 -1.76
CA GLY A 161 -11.24 23.34 -0.63
C GLY A 161 -11.75 23.83 0.73
N THR A 162 -13.01 24.25 0.81
CA THR A 162 -13.61 24.74 2.07
C THR A 162 -13.93 23.58 2.99
N GLU A 163 -13.51 23.69 4.25
CA GLU A 163 -13.88 22.78 5.32
C GLU A 163 -15.29 23.09 5.83
N ASN A 164 -16.11 22.06 5.99
CA ASN A 164 -17.52 22.22 6.38
C ASN A 164 -17.80 21.48 7.68
N GLN A 165 -18.90 21.83 8.34
CA GLN A 165 -19.28 21.17 9.59
C GLN A 165 -19.54 19.67 9.39
N PRO A 166 -19.19 18.83 10.38
CA PRO A 166 -19.43 17.40 10.32
C PRO A 166 -20.95 17.16 10.35
N SER A 167 -21.52 16.75 9.20
CA SER A 167 -22.93 16.44 8.89
C SER A 167 -23.48 17.18 7.67
N THR A 168 -22.81 18.23 7.19
CA THR A 168 -23.27 18.95 6.00
C THR A 168 -23.07 18.10 4.75
N ARG A 169 -24.10 18.04 3.91
CA ARG A 169 -24.05 17.34 2.61
C ARG A 169 -23.68 18.26 1.44
N ILE A 170 -23.71 19.57 1.69
CA ILE A 170 -23.50 20.61 0.69
C ILE A 170 -22.43 21.54 1.24
N CYS A 171 -21.51 21.96 0.38
CA CYS A 171 -20.48 22.90 0.75
C CYS A 171 -21.07 24.29 1.03
N SER A 172 -20.76 24.87 2.18
CA SER A 172 -21.22 26.19 2.62
C SER A 172 -20.75 27.33 1.70
N ARG A 173 -19.66 27.14 0.96
CA ARG A 173 -19.08 28.16 0.09
C ARG A 173 -19.51 28.05 -1.37
N CYS A 174 -19.43 26.86 -1.96
CA CYS A 174 -19.65 26.69 -3.40
C CYS A 174 -20.92 25.89 -3.77
N GLY A 175 -21.68 25.40 -2.77
CA GLY A 175 -22.91 24.66 -3.02
C GLY A 175 -22.74 23.26 -3.63
N ALA A 176 -21.51 22.77 -3.78
CA ALA A 176 -21.26 21.44 -4.31
C ALA A 176 -21.56 20.34 -3.26
N ASP A 177 -22.01 19.18 -3.72
CA ASP A 177 -22.20 18.02 -2.85
C ASP A 177 -20.87 17.56 -2.22
N LEU A 178 -20.93 17.32 -0.92
CA LEU A 178 -19.81 16.79 -0.14
C LEU A 178 -19.88 15.26 -0.15
N PRO A 179 -18.78 14.55 -0.47
CA PRO A 179 -18.77 13.11 -0.44
C PRO A 179 -19.03 12.61 0.98
N TYR A 180 -19.87 11.57 1.11
CA TYR A 180 -20.05 10.86 2.38
C TYR A 180 -18.72 10.22 2.77
N ASP A 181 -18.10 10.75 3.82
CA ASP A 181 -16.90 10.20 4.42
C ASP A 181 -17.31 9.01 5.29
N ASN A 182 -17.42 7.84 4.69
CA ASN A 182 -17.22 6.62 5.46
C ASN A 182 -15.70 6.31 5.45
N PRO A 183 -15.15 5.69 6.50
CA PRO A 183 -13.71 5.44 6.58
C PRO A 183 -13.16 4.67 5.38
N PHE A 184 -14.00 3.82 4.78
CA PHE A 184 -13.68 3.07 3.57
C PHE A 184 -13.49 3.99 2.35
N THR A 185 -14.39 4.93 2.07
CA THR A 185 -14.23 5.90 0.97
C THR A 185 -13.04 6.82 1.21
N ARG A 186 -12.75 7.16 2.47
CA ARG A 186 -11.54 7.93 2.83
C ARG A 186 -10.26 7.13 2.60
N TRP A 187 -10.20 5.84 2.95
CA TRP A 187 -9.04 4.98 2.66
C TRP A 187 -8.86 4.72 1.16
N LEU A 188 -9.98 4.54 0.45
CA LEU A 188 -10.00 4.10 -0.94
C LEU A 188 -9.75 5.27 -1.91
N VAL A 189 -10.15 6.48 -1.52
CA VAL A 189 -9.99 7.71 -2.33
C VAL A 189 -8.92 8.66 -1.78
N GLY A 190 -8.52 8.50 -0.52
CA GLY A 190 -7.54 9.37 0.15
C GLY A 190 -6.09 8.90 0.02
N GLY A 191 -5.19 9.87 -0.07
CA GLY A 191 -3.74 9.67 -0.10
C GLY A 191 -3.13 9.63 -1.51
N ARG A 192 -1.81 9.80 -1.57
CA ARG A 192 -1.00 9.87 -2.81
C ARG A 192 -1.16 8.65 -3.73
N TRP A 193 -1.58 7.52 -3.18
CA TRP A 193 -1.64 6.21 -3.84
C TRP A 193 -3.07 5.68 -4.06
N ALA A 194 -4.11 6.49 -3.88
CA ALA A 194 -5.50 6.05 -4.02
C ALA A 194 -5.81 5.38 -5.37
N ARG A 195 -5.27 5.92 -6.47
CA ARG A 195 -5.41 5.31 -7.81
C ARG A 195 -4.75 3.94 -7.89
N ALA A 196 -3.55 3.80 -7.32
CA ALA A 196 -2.81 2.53 -7.32
C ALA A 196 -3.57 1.44 -6.54
N ARG A 197 -4.20 1.80 -5.40
CA ARG A 197 -5.06 0.89 -4.62
C ARG A 197 -6.26 0.41 -5.44
N TYR A 198 -6.94 1.31 -6.16
CA TYR A 198 -8.05 0.96 -7.04
C TYR A 198 -7.64 -0.03 -8.14
N TYR A 199 -6.53 0.25 -8.83
CA TYR A 199 -6.02 -0.63 -9.88
C TYR A 199 -5.59 -1.99 -9.33
N LEU A 200 -4.93 -2.03 -8.16
CA LEU A 200 -4.54 -3.28 -7.50
C LEU A 200 -5.75 -4.15 -7.13
N ILE A 201 -6.79 -3.56 -6.53
CA ILE A 201 -8.03 -4.27 -6.19
C ILE A 201 -8.71 -4.79 -7.45
N PHE A 202 -8.77 -3.97 -8.49
CA PHE A 202 -9.41 -4.35 -9.75
C PHE A 202 -8.65 -5.48 -10.47
N ILE A 203 -7.32 -5.36 -10.59
CA ILE A 203 -6.46 -6.36 -11.24
C ILE A 203 -6.48 -7.67 -10.45
N SER A 204 -6.41 -7.61 -9.11
CA SER A 204 -6.49 -8.82 -8.28
C SER A 204 -7.86 -9.49 -8.37
N ALA A 205 -8.96 -8.74 -8.39
CA ALA A 205 -10.30 -9.29 -8.60
C ALA A 205 -10.43 -9.98 -9.96
N ILE A 206 -9.96 -9.36 -11.04
CA ILE A 206 -9.95 -9.98 -12.38
C ILE A 206 -9.08 -11.24 -12.38
N ALA A 207 -7.86 -11.16 -11.83
CA ALA A 207 -6.95 -12.28 -11.78
C ALA A 207 -7.61 -13.47 -11.07
N VAL A 208 -8.21 -13.25 -9.90
CA VAL A 208 -8.94 -14.27 -9.13
C VAL A 208 -10.10 -14.87 -9.92
N VAL A 209 -10.93 -14.03 -10.56
CA VAL A 209 -12.08 -14.50 -11.36
C VAL A 209 -11.61 -15.36 -12.52
N VAL A 210 -10.62 -14.88 -13.27
CA VAL A 210 -10.07 -15.55 -14.45
C VAL A 210 -9.38 -16.85 -14.07
N THR A 211 -8.55 -16.86 -13.02
CA THR A 211 -7.90 -18.08 -12.55
C THR A 211 -8.92 -19.08 -12.00
N SER A 212 -9.92 -18.62 -11.25
CA SER A 212 -10.96 -19.50 -10.71
C SER A 212 -11.77 -20.13 -11.84
N TRP A 213 -12.11 -19.37 -12.89
CA TRP A 213 -12.89 -19.89 -14.00
C TRP A 213 -12.10 -20.85 -14.90
N LEU A 214 -10.80 -20.61 -15.09
CA LEU A 214 -9.95 -21.43 -15.94
C LEU A 214 -9.46 -22.72 -15.27
N LEU A 215 -9.30 -22.71 -13.94
CA LEU A 215 -8.67 -23.81 -13.19
C LEU A 215 -9.67 -24.68 -12.44
N LEU A 216 -10.84 -24.14 -12.07
CA LEU A 216 -11.83 -24.84 -11.27
C LEU A 216 -13.10 -25.10 -12.08
N GLY A 217 -13.73 -26.25 -11.84
CA GLY A 217 -15.10 -26.48 -12.32
C GLY A 217 -16.05 -25.42 -11.76
N PHE A 218 -17.14 -25.12 -12.48
CA PHE A 218 -18.06 -24.02 -12.18
C PHE A 218 -18.48 -23.92 -10.70
N ILE A 219 -18.72 -25.05 -10.04
CA ILE A 219 -19.11 -25.06 -8.62
C ILE A 219 -17.99 -24.52 -7.72
N PHE A 220 -16.74 -24.91 -7.98
CA PHE A 220 -15.59 -24.49 -7.18
C PHE A 220 -15.17 -23.04 -7.45
N SER A 221 -15.39 -22.53 -8.67
CA SER A 221 -15.15 -21.12 -8.97
C SER A 221 -16.14 -20.20 -8.23
N VAL A 222 -17.40 -20.61 -8.11
CA VAL A 222 -18.41 -19.88 -7.31
C VAL A 222 -18.02 -19.83 -5.83
N VAL A 223 -17.54 -20.94 -5.26
CA VAL A 223 -17.08 -20.99 -3.87
C VAL A 223 -15.87 -20.07 -3.64
N ALA A 224 -14.89 -20.07 -4.55
CA ALA A 224 -13.73 -19.17 -4.46
C ALA A 224 -14.13 -17.69 -4.53
N LEU A 225 -15.06 -17.33 -5.42
CA LEU A 225 -15.59 -15.97 -5.52
C LEU A 225 -16.33 -15.54 -4.24
N LEU A 226 -17.10 -16.44 -3.62
CA LEU A 226 -17.77 -16.19 -2.35
C LEU A 226 -16.76 -15.92 -1.22
N PHE A 227 -15.67 -16.69 -1.13
CA PHE A 227 -14.62 -16.43 -0.15
C PHE A 227 -13.91 -15.09 -0.38
N CYS A 228 -13.61 -14.73 -1.63
CA CYS A 228 -13.04 -13.42 -1.93
C CYS A 228 -13.99 -12.27 -1.58
N LEU A 229 -15.28 -12.44 -1.84
CA LEU A 229 -16.30 -11.45 -1.48
C LEU A 229 -16.41 -11.29 0.05
N LEU A 230 -16.43 -12.41 0.79
CA LEU A 230 -16.38 -12.41 2.25
C LEU A 230 -15.09 -11.78 2.79
N ALA A 231 -13.94 -12.01 2.15
CA ALA A 231 -12.68 -11.40 2.54
C ALA A 231 -12.70 -9.88 2.33
N VAL A 232 -13.25 -9.39 1.22
CA VAL A 232 -13.43 -7.95 0.95
C VAL A 232 -14.38 -7.32 1.97
N VAL A 233 -15.48 -8.00 2.32
CA VAL A 233 -16.42 -7.53 3.35
C VAL A 233 -15.79 -7.54 4.74
N GLY A 234 -15.08 -8.61 5.12
CA GLY A 234 -14.36 -8.67 6.40
C GLY A 234 -13.29 -7.58 6.51
N TRP A 235 -12.56 -7.35 5.42
CA TRP A 235 -11.57 -6.29 5.32
C TRP A 235 -12.20 -4.89 5.49
N SER A 236 -13.32 -4.61 4.82
CA SER A 236 -14.01 -3.31 4.93
C SER A 236 -14.57 -3.08 6.34
N LEU A 237 -15.02 -4.14 7.02
CA LEU A 237 -15.45 -4.07 8.42
C LEU A 237 -14.28 -3.81 9.39
N ILE A 238 -13.16 -4.52 9.25
CA ILE A 238 -11.97 -4.34 10.11
C ILE A 238 -11.36 -2.95 9.94
N SER A 239 -11.23 -2.49 8.70
CA SER A 239 -10.73 -1.14 8.40
C SER A 239 -11.65 -0.05 8.96
N SER A 240 -12.97 -0.24 8.92
CA SER A 240 -13.96 0.63 9.56
C SER A 240 -13.85 0.63 11.10
N ALA A 241 -13.50 -0.51 11.70
CA ALA A 241 -13.34 -0.62 13.15
C ALA A 241 -12.06 0.03 13.68
N ARG A 242 -10.95 -0.02 12.93
CA ARG A 242 -9.68 0.62 13.30
C ARG A 242 -9.67 2.14 13.20
N SER A 243 -10.64 2.71 12.47
CA SER A 243 -10.78 4.16 12.29
C SER A 243 -11.64 4.84 13.36
N ARG A 244 -12.06 4.11 14.40
CA ARG A 244 -12.65 4.67 15.61
C ARG A 244 -11.60 4.72 16.71
#